data_AF-A0ABD3M2P1-F1
#
_entry.id   AF-A0ABD3M2P1-F1
#
_cell.length_a   1.000
_cell.length_b   1.000
_cell.length_c   1.000
_cell.angle_alpha   90.00
_cell.angle_beta   90.00
_cell.angle_gamma   90.00
#
_symmetry.space_group_name_H-M   'P 1'
#
loop_
_entity.id
_entity.type
_entity.pdbx_description
1 polymer ?
#
loop_
_entity_poly.entity_id
_entity_poly.type
_entity_poly.pdbx_seq_one_letter_code
_entity_poly.pdbx_strand_id
1 'polypeptide(L)'
;MRTIIVASLIAGASAFGVLPMATSSRTGPTTSSTSLNEIISAEERATKIARWGEIRAMSKEEAAANLSPEDLETYTNYYAEVREGVLKMQELAKLMMQDVDKAKGIAPKTNGQRKRDKWARVQARAAANVAAAAKM
;
A
#
# COMPACT_ATOMS: atom_id res chain seq x y z
N MET A 1 47.92 26.61 11.74
CA MET A 1 46.68 26.57 12.54
C MET A 1 45.57 25.90 11.73
N ARG A 2 45.14 24.71 12.13
CA ARG A 2 43.87 24.10 11.68
C ARG A 2 43.28 23.37 12.87
N THR A 3 42.29 24.00 13.49
CA THR A 3 41.45 23.46 14.56
C THR A 3 40.46 22.47 13.94
N ILE A 4 40.53 21.21 14.36
CA ILE A 4 39.48 20.22 14.08
C ILE A 4 38.58 20.24 15.31
N ILE A 5 37.39 20.81 15.16
CA ILE A 5 36.37 20.85 16.21
C ILE A 5 35.66 19.49 16.20
N VAL A 6 35.77 18.79 17.32
CA VAL A 6 34.91 17.67 17.72
C VAL A 6 33.54 18.24 18.07
N ALA A 7 32.49 17.77 17.42
CA ALA A 7 31.11 17.96 17.87
C ALA A 7 30.32 16.66 17.61
N SER A 8 30.58 15.67 18.45
CA SER A 8 29.66 14.55 18.70
C SER A 8 28.52 15.01 19.62
N LEU A 9 27.35 14.41 19.41
CA LEU A 9 26.11 14.50 20.20
C LEU A 9 25.29 15.79 20.11
N ILE A 10 24.24 15.75 19.26
CA ILE A 10 22.86 15.83 19.76
C ILE A 10 22.05 14.74 19.06
N ALA A 11 21.63 13.74 19.84
CA ALA A 11 20.64 12.76 19.45
C ALA A 11 19.22 13.36 19.59
N GLY A 12 18.30 12.88 18.74
CA GLY A 12 16.88 12.83 19.05
C GLY A 12 16.03 13.99 18.54
N ALA A 13 15.31 13.74 17.43
CA ALA A 13 13.90 14.11 17.19
C ALA A 13 13.58 14.25 15.69
N SER A 14 13.64 13.17 14.92
CA SER A 14 13.04 13.17 13.56
C SER A 14 12.68 11.76 13.09
N ALA A 15 12.03 10.99 13.97
CA ALA A 15 11.38 9.72 13.57
C ALA A 15 9.98 9.92 12.97
N PHE A 16 9.45 11.15 12.95
CA PHE A 16 8.18 11.50 12.28
C PHE A 16 8.26 12.91 11.69
N GLY A 17 8.93 13.04 10.54
CA GLY A 17 8.84 14.24 9.70
C GLY A 17 7.75 14.03 8.67
N VAL A 18 6.62 14.72 8.84
CA VAL A 18 5.61 14.94 7.79
C VAL A 18 6.31 15.30 6.47
N LEU A 19 6.00 14.56 5.41
CA LEU A 19 6.57 14.78 4.09
C LEU A 19 6.23 16.21 3.59
N PRO A 20 7.17 16.92 2.96
CA PRO A 20 6.87 18.18 2.30
C PRO A 20 5.90 17.95 1.14
N MET A 21 4.79 18.68 1.15
CA MET A 21 3.83 18.71 0.04
C MET A 21 4.53 19.26 -1.21
N ALA A 22 4.97 18.37 -2.09
CA ALA A 22 5.45 18.73 -3.40
C ALA A 22 4.25 19.11 -4.29
N THR A 23 4.09 20.40 -4.55
CA THR A 23 3.24 20.92 -5.63
C THR A 23 3.85 20.51 -6.97
N SER A 24 3.45 19.36 -7.50
CA SER A 24 3.83 18.94 -8.86
C SER A 24 2.67 19.21 -9.82
N SER A 25 2.77 20.33 -10.53
CA SER A 25 1.99 20.61 -11.73
C SER A 25 2.38 19.62 -12.83
N ARG A 26 1.48 18.70 -13.18
CA ARG A 26 1.62 17.88 -14.39
C ARG A 26 0.36 18.02 -15.25
N THR A 27 0.48 18.89 -16.24
CA THR A 27 -0.34 18.91 -17.46
C THR A 27 -0.11 17.60 -18.22
N GLY A 28 -1.14 16.78 -18.32
CA GLY A 28 -1.18 15.54 -19.09
C GLY A 28 -2.63 15.22 -19.47
N PRO A 29 -2.87 14.58 -20.63
CA PRO A 29 -4.17 14.54 -21.27
C PRO A 29 -5.17 13.74 -20.43
N THR A 30 -6.33 14.36 -20.26
CA THR A 30 -7.52 13.91 -19.54
C THR A 30 -7.93 12.50 -19.96
N THR A 31 -7.43 11.51 -19.23
CA THR A 31 -8.12 10.24 -19.06
C THR A 31 -8.98 10.39 -17.81
N SER A 32 -10.25 10.72 -18.04
CA SER A 32 -11.30 10.80 -17.02
C SER A 32 -11.40 9.48 -16.27
N SER A 33 -10.66 9.38 -15.18
CA SER A 33 -10.91 8.39 -14.13
C SER A 33 -11.90 9.02 -13.16
N THR A 34 -13.16 8.63 -13.32
CA THR A 34 -14.19 8.55 -12.26
C THR A 34 -14.29 9.75 -11.32
N SER A 35 -15.16 10.71 -11.69
CA SER A 35 -16.07 11.44 -10.77
C SER A 35 -15.56 11.76 -9.37
N LEU A 36 -14.40 12.41 -9.24
CA LEU A 36 -13.92 12.90 -7.94
C LEU A 36 -14.15 14.40 -7.82
N ASN A 37 -15.18 14.70 -7.02
CA ASN A 37 -15.52 15.96 -6.39
C ASN A 37 -16.24 16.98 -7.27
N GLU A 38 -17.58 16.89 -7.30
CA GLU A 38 -18.35 18.11 -7.08
C GLU A 38 -17.77 18.80 -5.84
N ILE A 39 -17.37 20.07 -5.98
CA ILE A 39 -16.93 20.88 -4.85
C ILE A 39 -18.19 21.22 -4.05
N ILE A 40 -18.65 20.23 -3.29
CA ILE A 40 -19.72 20.36 -2.30
C ILE A 40 -19.22 21.29 -1.20
N SER A 41 -20.06 22.20 -0.73
CA SER A 41 -19.68 23.14 0.33
C SER A 41 -19.29 22.39 1.62
N ALA A 42 -18.47 23.01 2.48
CA ALA A 42 -18.05 22.38 3.73
C ALA A 42 -19.26 21.99 4.62
N GLU A 43 -20.33 22.77 4.57
CA GLU A 43 -21.57 22.53 5.32
C GLU A 43 -22.36 21.33 4.76
N GLU A 44 -22.51 21.25 3.45
CA GLU A 44 -23.15 20.11 2.76
C GLU A 44 -22.34 18.81 2.91
N ARG A 45 -21.01 18.91 3.02
CA ARG A 45 -20.17 17.75 3.36
C ARG A 45 -20.39 17.29 4.80
N ALA A 46 -20.44 18.22 5.75
CA ALA A 46 -20.63 17.90 7.16
C ALA A 46 -21.99 17.21 7.39
N THR A 47 -23.06 17.68 6.76
CA THR A 47 -24.40 17.06 6.85
C THR A 47 -24.44 15.66 6.24
N LYS A 48 -23.83 15.46 5.07
CA LYS A 48 -23.71 14.12 4.46
C LYS A 48 -22.89 13.15 5.31
N ILE A 49 -21.79 13.62 5.92
CA ILE A 49 -20.96 12.80 6.83
C ILE A 49 -21.75 12.41 8.08
N ALA A 50 -22.48 13.35 8.69
CA ALA A 50 -23.30 13.08 9.87
C ALA A 50 -24.38 12.03 9.57
N ARG A 51 -25.13 12.22 8.48
CA ARG A 51 -26.16 11.26 8.02
C ARG A 51 -25.56 9.88 7.74
N TRP A 52 -24.39 9.82 7.12
CA TRP A 52 -23.72 8.55 6.86
C TRP A 52 -23.21 7.86 8.14
N GLY A 53 -22.82 8.64 9.16
CA GLY A 53 -22.49 8.12 10.48
C GLY A 53 -23.67 7.43 11.15
N GLU A 54 -24.86 8.04 11.07
CA GLU A 54 -26.11 7.45 11.56
C GLU A 54 -26.46 6.17 10.82
N ILE A 55 -26.38 6.18 9.48
CA ILE A 55 -26.65 5.02 8.63
C ILE A 55 -25.73 3.84 8.97
N ARG A 56 -24.44 4.08 9.20
CA ARG A 56 -23.46 3.03 9.54
C ARG A 56 -23.66 2.47 10.96
N ALA A 57 -24.31 3.21 11.85
CA ALA A 57 -24.61 2.73 13.19
C ALA A 57 -25.84 1.82 13.24
N MET A 58 -26.67 1.81 12.18
CA MET A 58 -27.85 0.94 12.10
C MET A 58 -27.46 -0.53 11.87
N SER A 59 -28.23 -1.43 12.47
CA SER A 59 -28.18 -2.86 12.12
C SER A 59 -28.69 -3.10 10.70
N LYS A 60 -28.41 -4.28 10.13
CA LYS A 60 -28.81 -4.61 8.77
C LYS A 60 -30.33 -4.63 8.61
N GLU A 61 -31.04 -5.05 9.66
CA GLU A 61 -32.49 -5.11 9.73
C GLU A 61 -33.11 -3.71 9.84
N GLU A 62 -32.54 -2.86 10.71
CA GLU A 62 -32.96 -1.45 10.82
C GLU A 62 -32.68 -0.67 9.54
N ALA A 63 -31.57 -0.97 8.88
CA ALA A 63 -31.22 -0.34 7.62
C ALA A 63 -32.21 -0.74 6.50
N ALA A 64 -32.59 -2.01 6.43
CA ALA A 64 -33.56 -2.49 5.46
C ALA A 64 -34.97 -1.92 5.67
N ALA A 65 -35.33 -1.58 6.90
CA ALA A 65 -36.65 -1.05 7.24
C ALA A 65 -36.74 0.49 7.11
N ASN A 66 -35.65 1.22 7.34
CA ASN A 66 -35.69 2.69 7.48
C ASN A 66 -34.95 3.45 6.37
N LEU A 67 -34.09 2.81 5.58
CA LEU A 67 -33.38 3.51 4.50
C LEU A 67 -34.16 3.53 3.19
N SER A 68 -33.91 4.58 2.41
CA SER A 68 -34.29 4.62 1.01
C SER A 68 -33.55 3.52 0.22
N PRO A 69 -34.10 3.05 -0.91
CA PRO A 69 -33.45 2.02 -1.72
C PRO A 69 -32.02 2.36 -2.14
N GLU A 70 -31.77 3.64 -2.49
CA GLU A 70 -30.43 4.14 -2.88
C GLU A 70 -29.45 4.17 -1.70
N ASP A 71 -29.91 4.60 -0.51
CA ASP A 71 -29.06 4.62 0.68
C ASP A 71 -28.76 3.17 1.15
N LEU A 72 -29.71 2.24 0.98
CA LEU A 72 -29.55 0.81 1.32
C LEU A 72 -28.53 0.14 0.40
N GLU A 73 -28.58 0.42 -0.90
CA GLU A 73 -27.56 -0.03 -1.85
C GLU A 73 -26.17 0.49 -1.44
N THR A 74 -26.08 1.76 -1.06
CA THR A 74 -24.83 2.36 -0.57
C THR A 74 -24.34 1.69 0.72
N TYR A 75 -25.23 1.43 1.68
CA TYR A 75 -24.94 0.70 2.92
C TYR A 75 -24.41 -0.70 2.62
N THR A 76 -25.12 -1.49 1.81
CA THR A 76 -24.74 -2.86 1.50
C THR A 76 -23.42 -2.95 0.73
N ASN A 77 -23.22 -2.06 -0.24
CA ASN A 77 -21.95 -1.96 -0.97
C ASN A 77 -20.79 -1.57 -0.05
N TYR A 78 -20.99 -0.62 0.87
CA TYR A 78 -19.97 -0.26 1.86
C TYR A 78 -19.53 -1.45 2.71
N TYR A 79 -20.46 -2.24 3.25
CA TYR A 79 -20.08 -3.42 4.05
C TYR A 79 -19.46 -4.52 3.19
N ALA A 80 -19.87 -4.67 1.93
CA ALA A 80 -19.24 -5.60 0.99
C ALA A 80 -17.79 -5.19 0.71
N GLU A 81 -17.55 -3.91 0.40
CA GLU A 81 -16.21 -3.36 0.15
C GLU A 81 -15.31 -3.41 1.39
N VAL A 82 -15.83 -3.07 2.56
CA VAL A 82 -15.07 -3.16 3.82
C VAL A 82 -14.72 -4.62 4.12
N ARG A 83 -15.67 -5.54 3.97
CA ARG A 83 -15.43 -6.97 4.17
C ARG A 83 -14.38 -7.50 3.19
N GLU A 84 -14.52 -7.18 1.91
CA GLU A 84 -13.53 -7.54 0.89
C GLU A 84 -12.17 -6.91 1.18
N GLY A 85 -12.13 -5.65 1.58
CA GLY A 85 -10.91 -4.94 1.95
C GLY A 85 -10.19 -5.61 3.12
N VAL A 86 -10.93 -5.99 4.17
CA VAL A 86 -10.38 -6.72 5.32
C VAL A 86 -9.85 -8.09 4.88
N LEU A 87 -10.58 -8.84 4.06
CA LEU A 87 -10.12 -10.14 3.56
C LEU A 87 -8.84 -10.03 2.72
N LYS A 88 -8.78 -9.06 1.80
CA LYS A 88 -7.58 -8.78 1.00
C LYS A 88 -6.38 -8.39 1.87
N MET A 89 -6.60 -7.60 2.92
CA MET A 89 -5.54 -7.26 3.87
C MET A 89 -5.09 -8.47 4.71
N GLN A 90 -6.01 -9.35 5.12
CA GLN A 90 -5.65 -10.60 5.79
C GLN A 90 -4.84 -11.53 4.89
N GLU A 91 -5.18 -11.61 3.60
CA GLU A 91 -4.42 -12.39 2.62
C GLU A 91 -3.01 -11.83 2.41
N LEU A 92 -2.87 -10.51 2.26
CA LEU A 92 -1.56 -9.86 2.19
C LEU A 92 -0.73 -10.10 3.45
N ALA A 93 -1.33 -9.99 4.63
CA ALA A 93 -0.65 -10.27 5.89
C ALA A 93 -0.15 -11.72 5.95
N LYS A 94 -0.96 -12.69 5.53
CA LYS A 94 -0.55 -14.10 5.43
C LYS A 94 0.63 -14.29 4.48
N LEU A 95 0.60 -13.65 3.31
CA LEU A 95 1.68 -13.73 2.33
C LEU A 95 2.99 -13.14 2.87
N MET A 96 2.93 -12.00 3.56
CA MET A 96 4.09 -11.40 4.21
C MET A 96 4.65 -12.28 5.33
N MET A 97 3.78 -12.90 6.14
CA MET A 97 4.21 -13.82 7.20
C MET A 97 4.89 -15.07 6.65
N GLN A 98 4.45 -15.60 5.50
CA GLN A 98 5.11 -16.74 4.86
C GLN A 98 6.58 -16.47 4.53
N ASP A 99 6.93 -15.27 4.10
CA ASP A 99 8.31 -14.91 3.77
C ASP A 99 9.16 -14.71 5.02
N VAL A 100 8.57 -14.17 6.09
CA VAL A 100 9.23 -14.04 7.40
C VAL A 100 9.50 -15.42 8.00
N ASP A 101 8.52 -16.33 7.97
CA ASP A 101 8.66 -17.68 8.53
C ASP A 101 9.69 -18.52 7.77
N LYS A 102 9.76 -18.40 6.43
CA LYS A 102 10.80 -19.06 5.63
C LYS A 102 12.21 -18.59 5.98
N ALA A 103 12.37 -17.32 6.34
CA ALA A 103 13.67 -16.76 6.70
C ALA A 103 14.03 -16.99 8.17
N LYS A 104 13.08 -17.42 9.01
CA LYS A 104 13.27 -17.61 10.45
C LYS A 104 14.26 -18.74 10.72
N GLY A 105 15.37 -18.42 11.37
CA GLY A 105 16.43 -19.37 11.70
C GLY A 105 17.47 -19.62 10.59
N ILE A 106 17.31 -19.02 9.41
CA ILE A 106 18.32 -19.10 8.35
C ILE A 106 19.31 -17.95 8.51
N ALA A 107 20.58 -18.27 8.78
CA ALA A 107 21.62 -17.27 8.83
C ALA A 107 21.76 -16.57 7.45
N PRO A 108 21.88 -15.24 7.40
CA PRO A 108 22.03 -14.52 6.15
C PRO A 108 23.29 -15.01 5.40
N LYS A 109 23.15 -15.25 4.09
CA LYS A 109 24.26 -15.73 3.26
C LYS A 109 25.46 -14.79 3.35
N THR A 110 26.65 -15.37 3.51
CA THR A 110 27.92 -14.64 3.50
C THR A 110 28.22 -14.03 2.13
N ASN A 111 29.09 -13.02 2.08
CA ASN A 111 29.50 -12.40 0.81
C ASN A 111 30.10 -13.40 -0.19
N GLY A 112 30.85 -14.39 0.28
CA GLY A 112 31.43 -15.45 -0.55
C GLY A 112 30.36 -16.35 -1.17
N GLN A 113 29.37 -16.78 -0.38
CA GLN A 113 28.23 -17.56 -0.86
C GLN A 113 27.43 -16.79 -1.91
N ARG A 114 27.14 -15.50 -1.66
CA ARG A 114 26.42 -14.63 -2.62
C ARG A 114 27.16 -14.49 -3.95
N LYS A 115 28.49 -14.36 -3.92
CA LYS A 115 29.32 -14.28 -5.14
C LYS A 115 29.28 -15.58 -5.95
N ARG A 116 29.38 -16.74 -5.29
CA ARG A 116 29.27 -18.05 -5.96
C ARG A 116 27.89 -18.26 -6.58
N ASP A 117 26.82 -17.96 -5.84
CA ASP A 117 25.45 -18.07 -6.34
C ASP A 117 25.21 -17.16 -7.55
N LYS A 118 25.71 -15.91 -7.49
CA LYS A 118 25.62 -14.98 -8.62
C LYS A 118 26.34 -15.52 -9.85
N TRP A 119 27.53 -16.10 -9.67
CA TRP A 119 28.31 -16.67 -10.77
C TRP A 119 27.65 -17.91 -11.38
N ALA A 120 27.10 -18.80 -10.55
CA ALA A 120 26.33 -19.96 -11.01
C ALA A 120 25.11 -19.52 -11.83
N ARG A 121 24.40 -18.47 -11.39
CA ARG A 121 23.25 -17.91 -12.13
C ARG A 121 23.66 -17.32 -13.49
N VAL A 122 24.83 -16.68 -13.59
CA VAL A 122 25.35 -16.16 -14.84
C VAL A 122 25.66 -17.30 -15.82
N GLN A 123 26.32 -18.37 -15.34
CA GLN A 123 26.59 -19.54 -16.17
C GLN A 123 25.32 -20.25 -16.61
N ALA A 124 24.33 -20.42 -15.72
CA ALA A 124 23.06 -21.03 -16.08
C ALA A 124 22.34 -20.24 -17.19
N ARG A 125 22.38 -18.90 -17.12
CA ARG A 125 21.86 -18.04 -18.20
C ARG A 125 22.64 -18.19 -19.50
N ALA A 126 23.97 -18.21 -19.44
CA ALA A 126 24.81 -18.39 -20.62
C ALA A 126 24.55 -19.76 -21.28
N ALA A 127 24.50 -20.84 -20.48
CA ALA A 127 24.19 -22.18 -20.95
C ALA A 127 22.79 -22.28 -21.55
N ALA A 128 21.79 -21.64 -20.93
CA ALA A 128 20.43 -21.59 -21.47
C ALA A 128 20.38 -20.85 -22.82
N ASN A 129 21.11 -19.74 -22.96
CA ASN A 129 21.19 -18.99 -24.22
C ASN A 129 21.90 -19.80 -25.31
N VAL A 130 22.98 -20.51 -24.98
CA VAL A 130 23.66 -21.41 -25.93
C VAL A 130 22.76 -22.58 -26.32
N ALA A 131 22.06 -23.20 -25.37
CA ALA A 131 21.11 -24.27 -25.65
C ALA A 131 19.90 -23.80 -26.49
N ALA A 132 19.45 -22.56 -26.30
CA ALA A 132 18.42 -21.95 -27.13
C ALA A 132 18.93 -21.67 -28.54
N ALA A 133 20.16 -21.15 -28.69
CA ALA A 133 20.80 -20.91 -29.98
C ALA A 133 21.11 -22.20 -30.75
N ALA A 134 21.41 -23.30 -30.05
CA ALA A 134 21.64 -24.62 -30.65
C ALA A 134 20.34 -25.36 -31.04
N LYS A 135 19.18 -24.86 -30.60
CA LYS A 135 17.85 -25.38 -30.95
C LYS A 135 17.17 -24.60 -32.08
N MET A 136 17.77 -23.50 -32.53
CA MET A 136 17.41 -22.79 -33.75
C MET A 136 18.24 -23.33 -34.92
#